data_AF-N9MHG7-F1
#
_entry.id   AF-N9MHG7-F1
#
_cell.length_a   1.000
_cell.length_b   1.000
_cell.length_c   1.000
_cell.angle_alpha   90.00
_cell.angle_beta   90.00
_cell.angle_gamma   90.00
#
_symmetry.space_group_name_H-M   'P 1'
#
loop_
_entity.id
_entity.type
_entity.pdbx_description
1 polymer ?
#
loop_
_entity_poly.entity_id
_entity_poly.type
_entity_poly.pdbx_seq_one_letter_code
_entity_poly.pdbx_strand_id
1 'polypeptide(L)'
;MNTMQLKIWISSLLVATLSGCQLVAPLMVDYNGVRRDVAEFINGHLWFTIPQKRILVEYAKGQQKILTTDRLSPEAQRALAQERYEGRYCAAQKIAVSKLDQVDEKIFVYADQQQRWQQIQQLQQMLKVDVQQLNCEHRF
;
A
#
# COMPACT_ATOMS: atom_id res chain seq x y z
N MET A 1 40.51 23.26 35.13
CA MET A 1 39.43 23.37 34.12
C MET A 1 38.31 24.20 34.74
N ASN A 2 38.11 25.44 34.29
CA ASN A 2 37.20 26.39 34.96
C ASN A 2 35.73 25.98 34.80
N THR A 3 34.95 26.14 35.86
CA THR A 3 33.50 25.82 35.95
C THR A 3 32.67 26.49 34.84
N MET A 4 33.15 27.62 34.30
CA MET A 4 32.53 28.35 33.20
C MET A 4 32.73 27.67 31.84
N GLN A 5 33.88 27.01 31.62
CA GLN A 5 34.14 26.22 30.41
C GLN A 5 33.29 24.95 30.42
N LEU A 6 33.21 24.24 31.55
CA LEU A 6 32.40 23.02 31.67
C LEU A 6 30.91 23.24 31.33
N LYS A 7 30.34 24.40 31.72
CA LYS A 7 28.95 24.77 31.39
C LYS A 7 28.73 25.00 29.89
N ILE A 8 29.70 25.59 29.19
CA ILE A 8 29.62 25.85 27.75
C ILE A 8 29.66 24.54 26.97
N TRP A 9 30.51 23.59 27.37
CA TRP A 9 30.60 22.28 26.73
C TRP A 9 29.32 21.44 26.91
N ILE A 10 28.67 21.52 28.08
CA ILE A 10 27.40 20.80 28.34
C ILE A 10 26.25 21.40 27.51
N SER A 11 26.16 22.73 27.38
CA SER A 11 25.12 23.36 26.55
C SER A 11 25.28 23.05 25.06
N SER A 12 26.51 22.99 24.56
CA SER A 12 26.77 22.65 23.14
C SER A 12 26.41 21.19 22.80
N LEU A 13 26.51 20.27 23.78
CA LEU A 13 26.15 18.86 23.59
C LEU A 13 24.62 18.66 23.56
N LEU A 14 23.86 19.48 24.28
CA LEU A 14 22.39 19.45 24.29
C LEU A 14 21.77 19.93 22.96
N VAL A 15 22.35 20.96 22.33
CA VAL A 15 21.83 21.51 21.06
C VAL A 15 22.00 20.54 19.89
N ALA A 16 23.04 19.71 19.89
CA ALA A 16 23.28 18.71 18.85
C ALA A 16 22.25 17.55 18.85
N THR A 17 21.46 17.38 19.92
CA THR A 17 20.41 16.35 19.99
C THR A 17 19.03 16.86 19.52
N LEU A 18 18.85 18.17 19.32
CA LEU A 18 17.58 18.76 18.86
C LEU A 18 17.51 19.04 17.34
N SER A 19 18.61 18.86 16.59
CA SER A 19 18.64 19.07 15.13
C SER A 19 18.23 17.84 14.31
N GLY A 20 17.59 16.85 14.94
CA GLY A 20 16.83 15.85 14.21
C GLY A 20 15.56 16.51 13.67
N CYS A 21 15.59 17.01 12.44
CA CYS A 21 14.38 17.16 11.64
C CYS A 21 13.78 15.76 11.49
N GLN A 22 13.01 15.33 12.49
CA GLN A 22 12.13 14.19 12.34
C GLN A 22 11.18 14.60 11.25
N LEU A 23 11.37 14.02 10.07
CA LEU A 23 10.40 14.02 9.00
C LEU A 23 9.17 13.33 9.61
N VAL A 24 8.29 14.10 10.25
CA VAL A 24 7.07 13.59 10.88
C VAL A 24 6.18 13.15 9.73
N ALA A 25 6.42 11.93 9.24
CA ALA A 25 5.51 11.31 8.30
C ALA A 25 4.13 11.33 8.97
N PRO A 26 3.06 11.74 8.26
CA PRO A 26 1.75 11.91 8.88
C PRO A 26 1.38 10.62 9.62
N LEU A 27 1.12 10.71 10.93
CA LEU A 27 0.84 9.52 11.75
C LEU A 27 -0.46 8.79 11.33
N MET A 28 -1.21 9.39 10.41
CA MET A 28 -2.48 8.89 9.91
C MET A 28 -2.35 8.28 8.52
N VAL A 29 -3.14 7.23 8.31
CA VAL A 29 -3.32 6.55 7.03
C VAL A 29 -4.66 7.02 6.46
N ASP A 30 -4.68 7.41 5.19
CA ASP A 30 -5.91 7.87 4.53
C ASP A 30 -6.73 6.70 3.97
N TYR A 31 -7.69 6.21 4.75
CA TYR A 31 -8.57 5.11 4.37
C TYR A 31 -9.71 5.50 3.43
N ASN A 32 -9.84 6.77 3.02
CA ASN A 32 -10.94 7.20 2.16
C ASN A 32 -10.93 6.44 0.83
N GLY A 33 -12.07 5.88 0.44
CA GLY A 33 -12.21 5.05 -0.77
C GLY A 33 -11.93 3.56 -0.56
N VAL A 34 -11.53 3.13 0.64
CA VAL A 34 -11.49 1.72 1.02
C VAL A 34 -12.84 1.32 1.63
N ARG A 35 -13.33 0.11 1.30
CA ARG A 35 -14.55 -0.45 1.88
C ARG A 35 -14.33 -0.59 3.39
N ARG A 36 -15.34 -0.24 4.18
CA ARG A 36 -15.19 -0.06 5.64
C ARG A 36 -14.60 -1.28 6.37
N ASP A 37 -15.08 -2.48 6.06
CA ASP A 37 -14.59 -3.74 6.63
C ASP A 37 -13.12 -4.01 6.28
N VAL A 38 -12.70 -3.66 5.07
CA VAL A 38 -11.29 -3.78 4.63
C VAL A 38 -10.42 -2.74 5.34
N ALA A 39 -10.92 -1.51 5.51
CA ALA A 39 -10.22 -0.46 6.26
C ALA A 39 -10.06 -0.84 7.75
N GLU A 40 -11.12 -1.35 8.37
CA GLU A 40 -11.09 -1.86 9.75
C GLU A 40 -10.10 -3.02 9.90
N PHE A 41 -10.07 -3.95 8.93
CA PHE A 41 -9.08 -5.03 8.90
C PHE A 41 -7.64 -4.51 8.85
N ILE A 42 -7.31 -3.63 7.89
CA ILE A 42 -5.96 -3.08 7.74
C ILE A 42 -5.55 -2.28 8.99
N ASN A 43 -6.47 -1.48 9.52
CA ASN A 43 -6.20 -0.63 10.68
C ASN A 43 -6.03 -1.44 11.97
N GLY A 44 -6.88 -2.44 12.17
CA GLY A 44 -6.89 -3.31 13.36
C GLY A 44 -5.73 -4.29 13.43
N HIS A 45 -5.01 -4.51 12.33
CA HIS A 45 -3.86 -5.41 12.32
C HIS A 45 -2.64 -4.76 13.02
N LEU A 46 -2.35 -5.19 14.24
CA LEU A 46 -1.26 -4.66 15.07
C LEU A 46 0.13 -4.87 14.46
N TRP A 47 0.29 -5.90 13.63
CA TRP A 47 1.57 -6.27 13.01
C TRP A 47 1.87 -5.53 11.70
N PHE A 48 0.96 -4.65 11.24
CA PHE A 48 1.23 -3.78 10.10
C PHE A 48 1.79 -2.46 10.58
N THR A 49 2.98 -2.10 10.08
CA THR A 49 3.55 -0.77 10.35
C THR A 49 2.74 0.30 9.62
N ILE A 50 2.83 1.57 10.04
CA ILE A 50 2.13 2.67 9.36
C ILE A 50 2.47 2.74 7.85
N PRO A 51 3.74 2.63 7.41
CA PRO A 51 4.07 2.56 5.99
C PRO A 51 3.39 1.39 5.26
N GLN A 52 3.35 0.21 5.88
CA GLN A 52 2.68 -0.96 5.31
C GLN A 52 1.17 -0.73 5.18
N LYS A 53 0.53 -0.12 6.18
CA LYS A 53 -0.90 0.21 6.12
C LYS A 53 -1.20 1.17 4.96
N ARG A 54 -0.34 2.16 4.69
CA ARG A 54 -0.51 3.05 3.52
C ARG A 54 -0.46 2.28 2.19
N ILE A 55 0.53 1.41 2.03
CA ILE A 55 0.65 0.56 0.83
C ILE A 55 -0.62 -0.31 0.67
N LEU A 56 -1.05 -0.97 1.74
CA LEU A 56 -2.21 -1.86 1.73
C LEU A 56 -3.52 -1.11 1.45
N VAL A 57 -3.66 0.13 1.94
CA VAL A 57 -4.82 0.98 1.69
C VAL A 57 -4.88 1.40 0.22
N GLU A 58 -3.79 1.91 -0.33
CA GLU A 58 -3.73 2.27 -1.75
C GLU A 58 -3.92 1.04 -2.66
N TYR A 59 -3.35 -0.11 -2.27
CA TYR A 59 -3.59 -1.39 -2.92
C TYR A 59 -5.08 -1.75 -2.91
N ALA A 60 -5.73 -1.68 -1.74
CA ALA A 60 -7.14 -1.99 -1.58
C ALA A 60 -8.04 -1.08 -2.43
N LYS A 61 -7.77 0.25 -2.47
CA LYS A 61 -8.52 1.19 -3.33
C LYS A 61 -8.50 0.73 -4.78
N GLY A 62 -7.32 0.34 -5.27
CA GLY A 62 -7.16 -0.16 -6.62
C GLY A 62 -7.88 -1.49 -6.85
N GLN A 63 -7.68 -2.44 -5.94
CA GLN A 63 -8.16 -3.81 -6.06
C GLN A 63 -9.68 -3.93 -5.98
N GLN A 64 -10.33 -3.11 -5.16
CA GLN A 64 -11.80 -3.07 -5.06
C GLN A 64 -12.50 -2.70 -6.38
N LYS A 65 -11.82 -2.08 -7.35
CA LYS A 65 -12.40 -1.82 -8.69
C LYS A 65 -12.84 -3.10 -9.40
N ILE A 66 -12.24 -4.24 -9.07
CA ILE A 66 -12.62 -5.57 -9.60
C ILE A 66 -14.06 -5.93 -9.23
N LEU A 67 -14.58 -5.41 -8.10
CA LEU A 67 -15.93 -5.70 -7.62
C LEU A 67 -17.03 -5.24 -8.59
N THR A 68 -16.73 -4.38 -9.55
CA THR A 68 -17.67 -3.88 -10.57
C THR A 68 -17.24 -4.22 -12.00
N THR A 69 -16.35 -5.20 -12.17
CA THR A 69 -15.77 -5.54 -13.49
C THR A 69 -16.82 -6.03 -14.50
N ASP A 70 -17.93 -6.60 -14.03
CA ASP A 70 -19.05 -7.07 -14.83
C ASP A 70 -19.82 -5.95 -15.54
N ARG A 71 -19.67 -4.70 -15.06
CA ARG A 71 -20.28 -3.50 -15.66
C ARG A 71 -19.40 -2.84 -16.72
N LEU A 72 -18.19 -3.35 -16.94
CA LEU A 72 -17.21 -2.78 -17.86
C LEU A 72 -17.28 -3.45 -19.24
N SER A 73 -16.95 -2.70 -20.30
CA SER A 73 -16.74 -3.29 -21.63
C SER A 73 -15.54 -4.26 -21.60
N PRO A 74 -15.44 -5.20 -22.55
CA PRO A 74 -14.30 -6.11 -22.63
C PRO A 74 -12.93 -5.41 -22.64
N GLU A 75 -12.82 -4.28 -23.34
CA GLU A 75 -11.61 -3.46 -23.39
C GLU A 75 -11.29 -2.86 -22.02
N ALA A 76 -12.30 -2.32 -21.33
CA ALA A 76 -12.15 -1.76 -20.00
C ALA A 76 -11.81 -2.85 -18.96
N GLN A 77 -12.32 -4.08 -19.11
CA GLN A 77 -11.93 -5.22 -18.27
C GLN A 77 -10.46 -5.60 -18.47
N ARG A 78 -9.96 -5.62 -19.72
CA ARG A 78 -8.54 -5.87 -20.00
C ARG A 78 -7.65 -4.76 -19.43
N ALA A 79 -8.06 -3.50 -19.59
CA ALA A 79 -7.34 -2.36 -19.03
C ALA A 79 -7.30 -2.44 -17.49
N LEU A 80 -8.42 -2.78 -16.84
CA LEU A 80 -8.46 -3.01 -15.40
C LEU A 80 -7.54 -4.18 -15.00
N ALA A 81 -7.59 -5.30 -15.73
CA ALA A 81 -6.73 -6.45 -15.47
C ALA A 81 -5.24 -6.07 -15.49
N GLN A 82 -4.81 -5.30 -16.50
CA GLN A 82 -3.45 -4.76 -16.58
C GLN A 82 -3.14 -3.82 -15.40
N GLU A 83 -4.03 -2.85 -15.11
CA GLU A 83 -3.88 -1.91 -13.98
C GLU A 83 -3.70 -2.65 -12.64
N ARG A 84 -4.39 -3.79 -12.46
CA ARG A 84 -4.31 -4.62 -11.25
C ARG A 84 -3.12 -5.55 -11.22
N TYR A 85 -2.65 -6.03 -12.36
CA TYR A 85 -1.41 -6.77 -12.43
C TYR A 85 -0.22 -5.88 -12.03
N GLU A 86 -0.11 -4.71 -12.67
CA GLU A 86 0.96 -3.74 -12.40
C GLU A 86 0.90 -3.25 -10.96
N GLY A 87 -0.30 -2.93 -10.45
CA GLY A 87 -0.51 -2.51 -9.07
C GLY A 87 -0.06 -3.57 -8.06
N ARG A 88 -0.48 -4.83 -8.25
CA ARG A 88 -0.07 -5.92 -7.35
C ARG A 88 1.44 -6.19 -7.41
N TYR A 89 2.03 -6.14 -8.61
CA TYR A 89 3.47 -6.29 -8.78
C TYR A 89 4.26 -5.19 -8.06
N CYS A 90 3.90 -3.92 -8.24
CA CYS A 90 4.59 -2.81 -7.57
C CYS A 90 4.40 -2.84 -6.05
N ALA A 91 3.22 -3.21 -5.56
CA ALA A 91 3.01 -3.39 -4.12
C ALA A 91 3.89 -4.52 -3.57
N ALA A 92 4.00 -5.65 -4.28
CA ALA A 92 4.82 -6.80 -3.89
C ALA A 92 6.33 -6.49 -3.83
N GLN A 93 6.80 -5.44 -4.50
CA GLN A 93 8.18 -4.97 -4.36
C GLN A 93 8.45 -4.24 -3.03
N LYS A 94 7.40 -3.73 -2.38
CA LYS A 94 7.50 -2.90 -1.16
C LYS A 94 7.01 -3.62 0.09
N ILE A 95 6.22 -4.68 -0.05
CA ILE A 95 5.67 -5.46 1.06
C ILE A 95 5.55 -6.94 0.70
N ALA A 96 5.57 -7.81 1.73
CA ALA A 96 5.36 -9.24 1.55
C ALA A 96 4.03 -9.55 0.87
N VAL A 97 4.07 -10.43 -0.14
CA VAL A 97 2.89 -10.84 -0.94
C VAL A 97 1.77 -11.39 -0.07
N SER A 98 2.08 -12.14 0.99
CA SER A 98 1.09 -12.69 1.91
C SER A 98 0.24 -11.62 2.61
N LYS A 99 0.70 -10.36 2.70
CA LYS A 99 -0.11 -9.25 3.23
C LYS A 99 -1.08 -8.71 2.18
N LEU A 100 -0.69 -8.75 0.90
CA LEU A 100 -1.60 -8.44 -0.21
C LEU A 100 -2.69 -9.49 -0.31
N ASP A 101 -2.32 -10.77 -0.18
CA ASP A 101 -3.26 -11.89 -0.23
C ASP A 101 -4.32 -11.78 0.88
N GLN A 102 -3.90 -11.44 2.11
CA GLN A 102 -4.83 -11.16 3.22
C GLN A 102 -5.81 -10.02 2.92
N VAL A 103 -5.37 -8.96 2.25
CA VAL A 103 -6.26 -7.87 1.83
C VAL A 103 -7.20 -8.32 0.73
N ASP A 104 -6.72 -9.08 -0.25
CA ASP A 104 -7.54 -9.64 -1.32
C ASP A 104 -8.64 -10.56 -0.75
N GLU A 105 -8.29 -11.47 0.17
CA GLU A 105 -9.25 -12.34 0.87
C GLU A 105 -10.35 -11.54 1.60
N LYS A 106 -10.02 -10.36 2.13
CA LYS A 106 -11.01 -9.45 2.73
C LYS A 106 -11.82 -8.70 1.69
N ILE A 107 -11.26 -8.35 0.54
CA ILE A 107 -12.02 -7.68 -0.52
C ILE A 107 -13.02 -8.64 -1.17
N PHE A 108 -12.63 -9.89 -1.42
CA PHE A 108 -13.40 -10.87 -2.19
C PHE A 108 -13.98 -11.98 -1.30
N VAL A 109 -14.75 -11.64 -0.27
CA VAL A 109 -15.26 -12.64 0.70
C VAL A 109 -16.37 -13.51 0.11
N TYR A 110 -17.17 -12.97 -0.81
CA TYR A 110 -18.35 -13.65 -1.36
C TYR A 110 -18.05 -14.35 -2.69
N ALA A 111 -18.84 -15.37 -3.02
CA ALA A 111 -18.62 -16.21 -4.20
C ALA A 111 -18.65 -15.43 -5.52
N ASP A 112 -19.54 -14.46 -5.66
CA ASP A 112 -19.62 -13.59 -6.85
C ASP A 112 -18.37 -12.70 -6.99
N GLN A 113 -17.85 -12.21 -5.87
CA GLN A 113 -16.63 -11.40 -5.82
C GLN A 113 -15.39 -12.24 -6.19
N GLN A 114 -15.32 -13.48 -5.69
CA GLN A 114 -14.29 -14.45 -6.06
C GLN A 114 -14.33 -14.77 -7.56
N GLN A 115 -15.52 -14.94 -8.14
CA GLN A 115 -15.66 -15.15 -9.58
C GLN A 115 -15.14 -13.96 -10.40
N ARG A 116 -15.47 -12.73 -9.99
CA ARG A 116 -14.93 -11.50 -10.63
C ARG A 116 -13.41 -11.42 -10.53
N TRP A 117 -12.85 -11.80 -9.38
CA TRP A 117 -11.40 -11.85 -9.19
C TRP A 117 -10.75 -12.89 -10.10
N GLN A 118 -11.28 -14.11 -10.16
CA GLN A 118 -10.79 -15.16 -11.06
C GLN A 118 -10.82 -14.74 -12.52
N GLN A 119 -11.90 -14.08 -12.97
CA GLN A 119 -11.99 -13.53 -14.33
C GLN A 119 -10.86 -12.53 -14.62
N ILE A 120 -10.59 -11.60 -13.69
CA ILE A 120 -9.48 -10.65 -13.83
C ILE A 120 -8.13 -11.38 -13.85
N GLN A 121 -7.91 -12.39 -13.00
CA GLN A 121 -6.67 -13.17 -13.00
C GLN A 121 -6.45 -13.92 -14.31
N GLN A 122 -7.51 -14.48 -14.90
CA GLN A 122 -7.43 -15.11 -16.23
C GLN A 122 -7.03 -14.09 -17.30
N LEU A 123 -7.63 -12.89 -17.28
CA LEU A 123 -7.22 -11.81 -18.18
C LEU A 123 -5.74 -11.45 -17.98
N GLN A 124 -5.27 -11.38 -16.73
CA GLN A 124 -3.87 -11.11 -16.42
C GLN A 124 -2.91 -12.16 -16.96
N GLN A 125 -3.26 -13.45 -16.91
CA GLN A 125 -2.44 -14.52 -17.49
C GLN A 125 -2.28 -14.40 -19.01
N MET A 126 -3.28 -13.83 -19.69
CA MET A 126 -3.23 -13.57 -21.13
C MET A 126 -2.48 -12.28 -21.48
N LEU A 127 -2.32 -11.36 -20.53
CA LEU A 127 -1.59 -10.11 -20.71
C LEU A 127 -0.08 -10.38 -20.62
N LYS A 128 0.65 -10.03 -21.68
CA LYS A 128 2.13 -10.00 -21.65
C LYS A 128 2.60 -8.67 -21.09
N VAL A 129 2.48 -8.49 -19.77
CA VAL A 129 2.99 -7.27 -19.12
C VAL A 129 4.51 -7.34 -19.01
N ASP A 130 5.21 -6.41 -19.65
CA ASP A 130 6.66 -6.26 -19.52
C ASP A 130 6.99 -5.59 -18.19
N VAL A 131 7.27 -6.42 -17.18
CA VAL A 131 7.61 -5.96 -15.84
C VAL A 131 8.96 -5.21 -15.77
N GLN A 132 9.82 -5.33 -16.79
CA GLN A 132 11.09 -4.59 -16.84
C GLN A 132 10.88 -3.11 -17.18
N GLN A 133 9.78 -2.77 -17.85
CA GLN A 133 9.42 -1.40 -18.21
C GLN A 133 8.56 -0.72 -17.14
N LEU A 134 8.14 -1.45 -16.11
CA LEU A 134 7.24 -0.92 -15.10
C LEU A 134 8.01 -0.09 -14.05
N ASN A 135 7.70 1.20 -13.95
CA ASN A 135 8.23 2.07 -12.90
C ASN A 135 7.37 1.99 -11.63
N CYS A 136 7.91 1.36 -10.58
CA CYS A 136 7.27 1.23 -9.27
C CYS A 136 7.74 2.26 -8.23
N GLU A 137 8.68 3.15 -8.56
CA GLU A 137 9.31 4.07 -7.60
C GLU A 137 8.26 4.96 -6.92
N HIS A 138 7.38 5.57 -7.71
CA HIS A 138 6.31 6.46 -7.24
C HIS A 138 4.95 5.75 -7.09
N ARG A 139 4.92 4.41 -7.13
CA ARG A 139 3.70 3.61 -6.89
C ARG A 139 3.68 3.15 -5.44
N PHE A 140 2.68 3.57 -4.64
CA PHE A 140 2.52 3.25 -3.22
C PHE A 140 3.53 3.93 -2.27
#